data_AF-A0A7C2QLI7-F1
#
_entry.id   AF-A0A7C2QLI7-F1
#
_cell.length_a   1.000
_cell.length_b   1.000
_cell.length_c   1.000
_cell.angle_alpha   90.00
_cell.angle_beta   90.00
_cell.angle_gamma   90.00
#
_symmetry.space_group_name_H-M   'P 1'
#
loop_
_entity.id
_entity.type
_entity.pdbx_description
1 polymer ?
#
loop_
_entity_poly.entity_id
_entity_poly.type
_entity_poly.pdbx_seq_one_letter_code
_entity_poly.pdbx_strand_id
1 'polypeptide(L)'
;KRIRATRYNPFDYIISLLSYAERNGHTVYFYGGKKHVLEKAEQNVRTSFPDLKIIGRHAGYVTPATERNVLTAIQKATPAFLLVGRGVKGRELWLYRNRQEFKKGLVVWVDDCLEIFAGTKKYAGEKLFAAGLESAAGILKRPWRFLRILRWLYFNILLVIYKIFHL
;
A
#
# COMPACT_ATOMS: atom_id res chain seq x y z
N LYS A 1 -2.29 -25.68 20.06
CA LYS A 1 -1.19 -24.86 19.49
C LYS A 1 -1.54 -23.38 19.69
N ARG A 2 -0.80 -22.62 20.51
CA ARG A 2 -0.98 -21.15 20.57
C ARG A 2 -0.56 -20.56 19.23
N ILE A 3 -1.49 -19.92 18.52
CA ILE A 3 -1.16 -19.15 17.31
C ILE A 3 -0.34 -17.95 17.78
N ARG A 4 0.96 -17.96 17.52
CA ARG A 4 1.80 -16.78 17.78
C ARG A 4 1.47 -15.79 16.67
N ALA A 5 0.89 -14.65 17.03
CA ALA A 5 0.65 -13.58 16.08
C ALA A 5 2.02 -13.05 15.61
N THR A 6 2.43 -13.42 14.39
CA THR A 6 3.67 -12.93 13.78
C THR A 6 3.37 -11.62 13.07
N ARG A 7 4.18 -10.60 13.34
CA ARG A 7 4.04 -9.31 12.66
C ARG A 7 4.56 -9.46 11.24
N TYR A 8 3.71 -9.16 10.25
CA TYR A 8 4.05 -9.30 8.84
C TYR A 8 4.36 -7.96 8.20
N ASN A 9 5.50 -7.85 7.52
CA ASN A 9 5.90 -6.62 6.87
C ASN A 9 5.33 -6.53 5.44
N PRO A 10 4.41 -5.59 5.17
CA PRO A 10 3.83 -5.45 3.84
C PRO A 10 4.86 -5.05 2.79
N PHE A 11 5.93 -4.34 3.14
CA PHE A 11 6.92 -3.93 2.15
C PHE A 11 7.74 -5.12 1.66
N ASP A 12 8.20 -5.98 2.58
CA ASP A 12 8.95 -7.20 2.25
C ASP A 12 8.10 -8.19 1.44
N TYR A 13 6.78 -8.21 1.69
CA TYR A 13 5.84 -8.95 0.85
C TYR A 13 5.90 -8.52 -0.61
N ILE A 14 5.80 -7.21 -0.84
CA ILE A 14 5.75 -6.67 -2.20
C ILE A 14 7.09 -6.92 -2.89
N ILE A 15 8.22 -6.80 -2.19
CA ILE A 15 9.53 -7.19 -2.73
C ILE A 15 9.54 -8.67 -3.14
N SER A 16 9.04 -9.55 -2.27
CA SER A 16 8.96 -11.00 -2.55
C SER A 16 8.02 -11.30 -3.73
N LEU A 17 6.91 -10.57 -3.83
CA LEU A 17 5.93 -10.68 -4.91
C LEU A 17 6.53 -10.23 -6.26
N LEU A 18 7.28 -9.12 -6.27
CA LEU A 18 7.99 -8.64 -7.46
C LEU A 18 9.09 -9.63 -7.89
N SER A 19 9.84 -10.18 -6.92
CA SER A 19 10.84 -11.23 -7.18
C SER A 19 10.20 -12.47 -7.80
N TYR A 20 9.04 -12.89 -7.28
CA TYR A 20 8.27 -13.99 -7.85
C TYR A 20 7.76 -13.66 -9.26
N ALA A 21 7.28 -12.43 -9.48
CA ALA A 21 6.80 -12.01 -10.78
C ALA A 21 7.91 -12.02 -11.83
N GLU A 22 9.11 -11.54 -11.49
CA GLU A 22 10.28 -11.56 -12.36
C GLU A 22 10.67 -13.00 -12.74
N ARG A 23 10.86 -13.88 -11.74
CA ARG A 23 11.28 -15.27 -11.95
C ARG A 23 10.34 -16.07 -12.85
N ASN A 24 9.05 -15.78 -12.79
CA ASN A 24 8.02 -16.47 -13.58
C ASN A 24 7.63 -15.69 -14.85
N GLY A 25 8.30 -14.58 -15.16
CA GLY A 25 8.02 -13.76 -16.34
C GLY A 25 6.62 -13.13 -16.34
N HIS A 26 6.02 -12.95 -15.16
CA HIS A 26 4.72 -12.31 -14.98
C HIS A 26 4.79 -10.80 -15.16
N THR A 27 3.66 -10.22 -15.54
CA THR A 27 3.54 -8.79 -15.82
C THR A 27 3.02 -8.02 -14.61
N VAL A 28 3.59 -6.83 -14.39
CA VAL A 28 3.23 -5.95 -13.27
C VAL A 28 2.71 -4.61 -13.81
N TYR A 29 1.68 -4.08 -13.16
CA TYR A 29 1.12 -2.76 -13.43
C TYR A 29 1.05 -1.93 -12.14
N PHE A 30 1.45 -0.66 -12.21
CA PHE A 30 1.37 0.25 -11.06
C PHE A 30 0.25 1.27 -11.21
N TYR A 31 -0.62 1.38 -10.21
CA TYR A 31 -1.69 2.38 -10.19
C TYR A 31 -1.68 3.17 -8.87
N GLY A 32 -1.56 4.49 -8.94
CA GLY A 32 -1.55 5.36 -7.76
C GLY A 32 -0.34 6.30 -7.73
N GLY A 33 -0.15 6.95 -6.58
CA GLY A 33 0.86 7.98 -6.37
C GLY A 33 0.68 9.21 -7.23
N LYS A 34 1.63 10.15 -7.12
CA LYS A 34 1.76 11.25 -8.08
C LYS A 34 2.60 10.77 -9.27
N LYS A 35 2.40 11.36 -10.46
CA LYS A 35 3.12 11.00 -11.69
C LYS A 35 4.64 10.87 -11.50
N HIS A 36 5.28 11.90 -10.94
CA HIS A 36 6.73 11.91 -10.71
C HIS A 36 7.20 10.84 -9.70
N VAL A 37 6.35 10.45 -8.74
CA VAL A 37 6.66 9.39 -7.77
C VAL A 37 6.63 8.06 -8.48
N LEU A 38 5.57 7.83 -9.27
CA LEU A 38 5.38 6.60 -10.02
C LEU A 38 6.51 6.37 -11.04
N GLU A 39 6.95 7.46 -11.69
CA GLU A 39 8.08 7.45 -12.61
C GLU A 39 9.39 7.00 -11.95
N LYS A 40 9.72 7.59 -10.80
CA LYS A 40 10.89 7.19 -10.02
C LYS A 40 10.77 5.79 -9.45
N ALA A 41 9.59 5.40 -8.97
CA ALA A 41 9.33 4.07 -8.46
C ALA A 41 9.58 3.02 -9.54
N GLU A 42 9.05 3.22 -10.75
CA GLU A 42 9.29 2.30 -11.86
C GLU A 42 10.78 2.20 -12.19
N GLN A 43 11.48 3.33 -12.29
CA GLN A 43 12.91 3.33 -12.59
C GLN A 43 13.70 2.53 -11.54
N ASN A 44 13.46 2.78 -10.26
CA ASN A 44 14.17 2.08 -9.18
C ASN A 44 13.81 0.58 -9.12
N VAL A 45 12.55 0.23 -9.39
CA VAL A 45 12.13 -1.18 -9.48
C VAL A 45 12.82 -1.86 -10.65
N ARG A 46 12.89 -1.25 -11.84
CA ARG A 46 13.62 -1.82 -12.98
C ARG A 46 15.12 -1.98 -12.72
N THR A 47 15.72 -1.08 -11.95
CA THR A 47 17.13 -1.22 -11.54
C THR A 47 17.31 -2.40 -10.58
N SER A 48 16.33 -2.67 -9.72
CA SER A 48 16.40 -3.76 -8.73
C SER A 48 15.99 -5.12 -9.31
N PHE A 49 15.09 -5.10 -10.31
CA PHE A 49 14.50 -6.26 -10.98
C PHE A 49 14.56 -6.03 -12.51
N PRO A 50 15.72 -6.28 -13.14
CA PRO A 50 15.96 -5.96 -14.55
C PRO A 50 15.08 -6.75 -15.53
N ASP A 51 14.69 -7.97 -15.18
CA ASP A 51 13.90 -8.86 -16.04
C ASP A 51 12.38 -8.71 -15.81
N LEU A 52 11.99 -7.87 -14.85
CA LEU A 52 10.59 -7.65 -14.50
C LEU A 52 9.83 -6.92 -15.62
N LYS A 53 8.75 -7.55 -16.09
CA LYS A 53 7.88 -7.00 -17.13
C LYS A 53 6.87 -6.01 -16.55
N ILE A 54 7.27 -4.76 -16.42
CA ILE A 54 6.34 -3.68 -16.08
C ILE A 54 5.63 -3.24 -17.35
N ILE A 55 4.34 -3.56 -17.47
CA ILE A 55 3.54 -3.37 -18.70
C ILE A 55 2.75 -2.05 -18.71
N GLY A 56 2.75 -1.32 -17.60
CA GLY A 56 2.10 -0.03 -17.55
C GLY A 56 2.10 0.59 -16.17
N ARG A 57 1.80 1.89 -16.16
CA ARG A 57 1.65 2.68 -14.95
C ARG A 57 0.59 3.75 -15.15
N HIS A 58 -0.16 4.08 -14.11
CA HIS A 58 -1.07 5.20 -14.11
C HIS A 58 -1.03 5.95 -12.78
N ALA A 59 -0.93 7.29 -12.85
CA ALA A 59 -0.94 8.12 -11.66
C ALA A 59 -2.31 8.05 -10.95
N GLY A 60 -2.29 8.20 -9.62
CA GLY A 60 -3.51 8.39 -8.83
C GLY A 60 -4.06 9.82 -8.94
N TYR A 61 -4.95 10.18 -8.00
CA TYR A 61 -5.59 11.49 -7.89
C TYR A 61 -6.42 11.87 -9.12
N VAL A 62 -7.06 10.87 -9.73
CA VAL A 62 -7.89 11.04 -10.92
C VAL A 62 -9.33 11.42 -10.55
N THR A 63 -10.01 12.10 -11.47
CA THR A 63 -11.45 12.35 -11.35
C THR A 63 -12.23 11.07 -11.65
N PRO A 64 -13.49 10.94 -11.19
CA PRO A 64 -14.32 9.77 -11.49
C PRO A 64 -14.51 9.49 -12.98
N ALA A 65 -14.52 10.54 -13.82
CA ALA A 65 -14.61 10.39 -15.27
C ALA A 65 -13.34 9.75 -15.84
N THR A 66 -12.17 10.23 -15.43
CA THR A 66 -10.88 9.68 -15.85
C THR A 66 -10.66 8.27 -15.30
N GLU A 67 -11.14 7.97 -14.09
CA GLU A 67 -11.01 6.65 -13.45
C GLU A 67 -11.54 5.51 -14.32
N ARG A 68 -12.65 5.70 -15.04
CA ARG A 68 -13.18 4.71 -15.99
C ARG A 68 -12.22 4.43 -17.14
N ASN A 69 -11.57 5.48 -17.66
CA ASN A 69 -10.55 5.33 -18.70
C ASN A 69 -9.32 4.59 -18.16
N VAL A 70 -8.93 4.85 -16.91
CA VAL A 70 -7.84 4.11 -16.24
C VAL A 70 -8.18 2.63 -16.10
N LEU A 71 -9.37 2.32 -15.59
CA LEU A 71 -9.85 0.94 -15.47
C LEU A 71 -9.81 0.22 -16.82
N THR A 72 -10.28 0.88 -17.88
CA THR A 72 -10.25 0.34 -19.25
C THR A 72 -8.82 0.10 -19.73
N ALA A 73 -7.89 1.02 -19.44
CA ALA A 73 -6.48 0.86 -19.79
C ALA A 73 -5.82 -0.32 -19.05
N ILE A 74 -6.10 -0.47 -17.76
CA ILE A 74 -5.58 -1.59 -16.95
C ILE A 74 -6.17 -2.93 -17.45
N GLN A 75 -7.47 -2.97 -17.75
CA GLN A 75 -8.11 -4.17 -18.30
C GLN A 75 -7.49 -4.60 -19.63
N LYS A 76 -7.24 -3.64 -20.54
CA LYS A 76 -6.57 -3.92 -21.81
C LYS A 76 -5.14 -4.42 -21.62
N ALA A 77 -4.42 -3.88 -20.64
CA ALA A 77 -3.06 -4.32 -20.32
C ALA A 77 -3.04 -5.75 -19.74
N THR A 78 -4.12 -6.21 -19.12
CA THR A 78 -4.28 -7.56 -18.54
C THR A 78 -3.11 -8.00 -17.64
N PRO A 79 -2.72 -7.20 -16.62
CA PRO A 79 -1.58 -7.53 -15.77
C PRO A 79 -1.81 -8.78 -14.93
N ALA A 80 -0.74 -9.55 -14.71
CA ALA A 80 -0.75 -10.63 -13.72
C ALA A 80 -0.78 -10.07 -12.28
N PHE A 81 -0.10 -8.94 -12.03
CA PHE A 81 -0.09 -8.25 -10.75
C PHE A 81 -0.41 -6.77 -10.93
N LEU A 82 -1.47 -6.29 -10.25
CA LEU A 82 -1.83 -4.88 -10.18
C LEU A 82 -1.55 -4.36 -8.77
N LEU A 83 -0.54 -3.48 -8.64
CA LEU A 83 -0.21 -2.83 -7.37
C LEU A 83 -0.90 -1.47 -7.30
N VAL A 84 -1.82 -1.32 -6.36
CA VAL A 84 -2.62 -0.11 -6.17
C VAL A 84 -2.15 0.64 -4.92
N GLY A 85 -1.58 1.82 -5.11
CA GLY A 85 -1.06 2.67 -4.05
C GLY A 85 -1.98 3.84 -3.69
N ARG A 86 -1.44 4.78 -2.91
CA ARG A 86 -2.15 6.00 -2.50
C ARG A 86 -2.62 6.86 -3.67
N GLY A 87 -3.55 7.77 -3.39
CA GLY A 87 -4.13 8.66 -4.40
C GLY A 87 -5.33 8.07 -5.15
N VAL A 88 -5.63 6.78 -4.97
CA VAL A 88 -6.86 6.16 -5.46
C VAL A 88 -8.01 6.40 -4.48
N LYS A 89 -9.15 6.88 -4.99
CA LYS A 89 -10.30 7.26 -4.15
C LYS A 89 -10.97 6.01 -3.59
N GLY A 90 -11.25 6.01 -2.28
CA GLY A 90 -11.86 4.86 -1.60
C GLY A 90 -10.86 3.84 -1.05
N ARG A 91 -9.56 3.99 -1.31
CA ARG A 91 -8.49 3.12 -0.77
C ARG A 91 -8.78 1.64 -1.06
N GLU A 92 -8.68 0.77 -0.05
CA GLU A 92 -8.96 -0.66 -0.16
C GLU A 92 -10.38 -0.97 -0.67
N LEU A 93 -11.37 -0.11 -0.39
CA LEU A 93 -12.73 -0.28 -0.91
C LEU A 93 -12.78 -0.16 -2.44
N TRP A 94 -11.82 0.52 -3.04
CA TRP A 94 -11.70 0.59 -4.50
C TRP A 94 -11.48 -0.80 -5.10
N LEU A 95 -10.63 -1.63 -4.48
CA LEU A 95 -10.39 -2.99 -4.94
C LEU A 95 -11.68 -3.80 -4.86
N TYR A 96 -12.41 -3.68 -3.75
CA TYR A 96 -13.67 -4.40 -3.56
C TYR A 96 -14.73 -4.00 -4.60
N ARG A 97 -14.84 -2.70 -4.91
CA ARG A 97 -15.81 -2.17 -5.89
C ARG A 97 -15.49 -2.60 -7.31
N ASN A 98 -14.20 -2.62 -7.67
CA ASN A 98 -13.76 -2.92 -9.03
C ASN A 98 -13.32 -4.38 -9.22
N ARG A 99 -13.53 -5.26 -8.23
CA ARG A 99 -13.08 -6.67 -8.30
C ARG A 99 -13.61 -7.42 -9.52
N GLN A 100 -14.82 -7.09 -9.98
CA GLN A 100 -15.46 -7.74 -11.13
C GLN A 100 -14.81 -7.35 -12.47
N GLU A 101 -14.16 -6.20 -12.50
CA GLU A 101 -13.44 -5.69 -13.66
C GLU A 101 -12.10 -6.42 -13.88
N PHE A 102 -11.54 -7.02 -12.82
CA PHE A 102 -10.25 -7.71 -12.83
C PHE A 102 -10.46 -9.23 -12.71
N LYS A 103 -10.83 -9.86 -13.82
CA LYS A 103 -11.09 -11.32 -13.86
C LYS A 103 -9.83 -12.19 -13.80
N LYS A 104 -8.66 -11.62 -14.05
CA LYS A 104 -7.37 -12.33 -14.11
C LYS A 104 -6.33 -11.55 -13.31
N GLY A 105 -5.42 -12.28 -12.69
CA GLY A 105 -4.32 -11.71 -11.90
C GLY A 105 -4.69 -11.40 -10.46
N LEU A 106 -3.69 -10.89 -9.74
CA LEU A 106 -3.78 -10.50 -8.34
C LEU A 106 -3.75 -8.97 -8.23
N VAL A 107 -4.76 -8.40 -7.59
CA VAL A 107 -4.82 -6.97 -7.28
C VAL A 107 -4.50 -6.76 -5.81
N VAL A 108 -3.47 -5.96 -5.51
CA VAL A 108 -2.98 -5.74 -4.14
C VAL A 108 -2.95 -4.25 -3.83
N TRP A 109 -3.53 -3.88 -2.69
CA TRP A 109 -3.36 -2.54 -2.14
C TRP A 109 -2.00 -2.44 -1.43
N VAL A 110 -1.14 -1.53 -1.88
CA VAL A 110 0.25 -1.43 -1.41
C VAL A 110 0.52 -0.17 -0.58
N ASP A 111 -0.51 0.59 -0.22
CA ASP A 111 -0.44 1.84 0.56
C ASP A 111 0.74 2.74 0.12
N ASP A 112 1.79 2.86 0.94
CA ASP A 112 2.97 3.72 0.74
C ASP A 112 4.14 3.05 -0.01
N CYS A 113 4.00 1.80 -0.47
CA CYS A 113 5.13 1.08 -1.06
C CYS A 113 5.66 1.78 -2.32
N LEU A 114 4.81 2.40 -3.13
CA LEU A 114 5.24 3.14 -4.33
C LEU A 114 6.08 4.37 -3.95
N GLU A 115 5.70 5.08 -2.89
CA GLU A 115 6.46 6.21 -2.35
C GLU A 115 7.81 5.78 -1.77
N ILE A 116 7.86 4.58 -1.17
CA ILE A 116 9.10 3.96 -0.68
C ILE A 116 10.01 3.58 -1.85
N PHE A 117 9.48 2.90 -2.88
CA PHE A 117 10.24 2.58 -4.09
C PHE A 117 10.77 3.82 -4.79
N ALA A 118 9.99 4.91 -4.83
CA ALA A 118 10.43 6.19 -5.39
C ALA A 118 11.49 6.93 -4.54
N GLY A 119 11.76 6.46 -3.31
CA GLY A 119 12.64 7.13 -2.35
C GLY A 119 12.07 8.40 -1.71
N THR A 120 10.80 8.73 -2.01
CA THR A 120 10.12 9.92 -1.44
C THR A 120 9.69 9.72 0.00
N LYS A 121 9.46 8.46 0.40
CA LYS A 121 9.23 8.07 1.79
C LYS A 121 10.32 7.12 2.25
N LYS A 122 10.89 7.37 3.43
CA LYS A 122 11.81 6.43 4.06
C LYS A 122 11.04 5.24 4.63
N TYR A 123 11.43 4.05 4.22
CA TYR A 123 11.10 2.81 4.91
C TYR A 123 11.70 2.85 6.33
N ALA A 124 10.94 2.40 7.33
CA ALA A 124 11.39 2.43 8.73
C ALA A 124 12.56 1.46 8.97
N GLY A 125 12.82 0.52 8.06
CA GLY A 125 13.84 -0.51 8.21
C GLY A 125 13.32 -1.68 9.04
N GLU A 126 13.83 -2.88 8.77
CA GLU A 126 13.36 -4.12 9.42
C GLU A 126 13.55 -4.10 10.94
N LYS A 127 14.63 -3.48 11.45
CA LYS A 127 14.90 -3.40 12.90
C LYS A 127 13.81 -2.63 13.64
N LEU A 128 13.36 -1.50 13.09
CA LEU A 128 12.27 -0.71 13.69
C LEU A 128 10.90 -1.38 13.48
N PHE A 129 10.71 -2.08 12.36
CA PHE A 129 9.52 -2.90 12.13
C PHE A 129 9.43 -4.03 13.17
N ALA A 130 10.52 -4.78 13.37
CA ALA A 130 10.61 -5.89 14.32
C ALA A 130 10.41 -5.44 15.77
N ALA A 131 10.95 -4.27 16.14
CA ALA A 131 10.71 -3.65 17.45
C ALA A 131 9.32 -3.02 17.59
N GLY A 132 8.57 -2.88 16.49
CA GLY A 132 7.27 -2.22 16.44
C GLY A 132 7.29 -0.70 16.63
N LEU A 133 8.45 -0.08 16.54
CA LEU A 133 8.70 1.35 16.77
C LEU A 133 8.56 2.21 15.50
N GLU A 134 7.96 1.67 14.44
CA GLU A 134 7.75 2.38 13.17
C GLU A 134 6.98 3.70 13.35
N SER A 135 5.98 3.68 14.23
CA SER A 135 5.20 4.86 14.57
C SER A 135 6.00 5.86 15.41
N ALA A 136 6.91 5.39 16.28
CA ALA A 136 7.75 6.25 17.11
C ALA A 136 8.73 7.07 16.26
N ALA A 137 9.33 6.46 15.23
CA ALA A 137 10.13 7.18 14.25
C ALA A 137 9.35 8.28 13.51
N GLY A 138 8.03 8.09 13.35
CA GLY A 138 7.13 9.09 12.78
C GLY A 138 6.70 10.19 13.75
N ILE A 139 6.63 9.91 15.06
CA ILE A 139 6.29 10.88 16.11
C ILE A 139 7.41 11.93 16.24
N LEU A 140 8.67 11.50 16.20
CA LEU A 140 9.81 12.42 16.28
C LEU A 140 9.80 13.47 15.15
N LYS A 141 9.33 13.08 13.95
CA LYS A 141 9.20 13.99 12.81
C LYS A 141 7.96 14.90 12.87
N ARG A 142 6.92 14.53 13.62
CA ARG A 142 5.66 15.27 13.72
C ARG A 142 5.12 15.15 15.16
N PRO A 143 5.61 15.97 16.11
CA PRO A 143 5.30 15.82 17.53
C PRO A 143 3.80 15.95 17.83
N TRP A 144 3.08 16.76 17.05
CA TRP A 144 1.61 16.91 17.12
C TRP A 144 0.83 15.60 16.95
N ARG A 145 1.42 14.55 16.38
CA ARG A 145 0.77 13.22 16.31
C ARG A 145 0.54 12.59 17.68
N PHE A 146 1.27 13.01 18.73
CA PHE A 146 1.05 12.56 20.10
C PHE A 146 -0.40 12.84 20.56
N LEU A 147 -1.05 13.88 20.04
CA LEU A 147 -2.46 14.18 20.31
C LEU A 147 -3.42 13.04 19.93
N ARG A 148 -3.02 12.11 19.05
CA ARG A 148 -3.82 10.90 18.76
C ARG A 148 -3.92 9.97 19.95
N ILE A 149 -2.93 9.97 20.86
CA ILE A 149 -2.93 9.16 22.08
C ILE A 149 -4.03 9.66 23.02
N LEU A 150 -4.26 10.97 23.12
CA LEU A 150 -5.36 11.53 23.92
C LEU A 150 -6.73 11.01 23.45
N ARG A 151 -6.93 10.91 22.13
CA ARG A 151 -8.18 10.35 21.59
C ARG A 151 -8.33 8.86 21.87
N TRP A 152 -7.23 8.10 21.88
CA TRP A 152 -7.24 6.70 22.30
C TRP A 152 -7.56 6.55 23.79
N LEU A 153 -6.97 7.38 24.65
CA LEU A 153 -7.27 7.42 26.09
C LEU A 153 -8.73 7.77 26.35
N TYR A 154 -9.26 8.80 25.68
CA TYR A 154 -10.67 9.20 25.78
C TYR A 154 -11.62 8.05 25.40
N PHE A 155 -11.34 7.33 24.31
CA PHE A 155 -12.15 6.18 23.90
C PHE A 155 -12.12 5.04 24.94
N ASN A 156 -10.97 4.75 25.54
CA ASN A 156 -10.87 3.73 26.60
C ASN A 156 -11.64 4.14 27.86
N ILE A 157 -11.55 5.41 28.27
CA ILE A 157 -12.34 5.95 29.39
C ILE A 157 -13.83 5.79 29.10
N LEU A 158 -14.26 6.12 27.88
CA LEU A 158 -15.65 6.03 27.46
C LEU A 158 -16.15 4.57 27.46
N LEU A 159 -15.32 3.62 27.05
CA LEU A 159 -15.59 2.18 27.15
C LEU A 159 -15.74 1.70 28.61
N VAL A 160 -14.88 2.18 29.51
CA VAL A 160 -14.95 1.83 30.94
C VAL A 160 -16.23 2.39 31.56
N ILE A 161 -16.57 3.65 31.29
CA ILE A 161 -17.82 4.27 31.74
C ILE A 161 -19.02 3.50 31.18
N TYR A 162 -19.05 3.23 29.87
CA TYR A 162 -20.13 2.46 29.26
C TYR A 162 -20.29 1.08 29.91
N LYS A 163 -19.17 0.40 30.20
CA LYS A 163 -19.20 -0.90 30.88
C LYS A 163 -19.69 -0.81 32.33
N ILE A 164 -19.42 0.28 33.06
CA ILE A 164 -19.86 0.44 34.46
C ILE A 164 -21.34 0.81 34.55
N PHE A 165 -21.85 1.65 33.65
CA PHE A 165 -23.23 2.15 33.70
C PHE A 165 -24.24 1.27 32.94
N HIS A 166 -23.77 0.31 32.14
CA HIS A 166 -24.61 -0.60 31.34
C HIS A 166 -24.51 -2.08 31.77
N LEU A 167 -23.90 -2.33 32.94
CA LEU A 167 -23.93 -3.56 33.74
C LEU A 167 -24.78 -3.32 34.99
#